data_AF-A0A2G8RS17-F1
#
_entry.id   AF-A0A2G8RS17-F1
#
_cell.length_a   1.000
_cell.length_b   1.000
_cell.length_c   1.000
_cell.angle_alpha   90.00
_cell.angle_beta   90.00
_cell.angle_gamma   90.00
#
_symmetry.space_group_name_H-M   'P 1'
#
loop_
_entity.id
_entity.type
_entity.pdbx_description
1 polymer ?
#
loop_
_entity_poly.entity_id
_entity_poly.type
_entity_poly.pdbx_seq_one_letter_code
_entity_poly.pdbx_strand_id
1 'polypeptide(L)'
;MSAASAQGWYARATAHPFPDFTLTKDAFVFAVLLNAPVDPEGFTMALFQPDVAIDAQGRVLQPQPQDFAALAALAQEASRLPDTGSFMNAWRVSHPRTSQKIDRLFAKTSDSGDIRETSVQGWDPEKTQLQNAVGDHQALPPVLQELFGYIQEARTGFVRGEENKELISQVKALVDN
;
A
#
# COMPACT_ATOMS: atom_id res chain seq x y z
N MET A 1 10.39 16.41 13.44
CA MET A 1 10.50 16.92 12.06
C MET A 1 9.22 16.50 11.36
N SER A 2 8.45 17.41 10.77
CA SER A 2 7.28 17.02 9.98
C SER A 2 7.78 16.13 8.85
N ALA A 3 7.28 14.89 8.74
CA ALA A 3 7.46 14.14 7.52
C ALA A 3 6.90 14.99 6.37
N ALA A 4 7.62 15.04 5.25
CA ALA A 4 7.07 15.65 4.05
C ALA A 4 5.84 14.83 3.62
N SER A 5 4.72 15.50 3.35
CA SER A 5 3.49 14.81 2.93
C SER A 5 3.62 14.29 1.50
N ALA A 6 3.24 13.03 1.27
CA ALA A 6 3.14 12.45 -0.07
C ALA A 6 1.76 12.67 -0.72
N GLN A 7 0.89 13.50 -0.15
CA GLN A 7 -0.40 13.80 -0.76
C GLN A 7 -0.20 14.39 -2.18
N GLY A 8 -0.94 13.88 -3.15
CA GLY A 8 -0.85 14.28 -4.55
C GLY A 8 0.39 13.75 -5.26
N TRP A 9 1.12 12.78 -4.68
CA TRP A 9 2.30 12.19 -5.30
C TRP A 9 2.01 11.66 -6.70
N TYR A 10 0.82 11.08 -6.89
CA TYR A 10 0.46 10.43 -8.14
C TYR A 10 0.35 11.43 -9.29
N ALA A 11 -0.21 12.61 -9.01
CA ALA A 11 -0.32 13.69 -9.99
C ALA A 11 1.04 14.33 -10.33
N ARG A 12 2.02 14.25 -9.42
CA ARG A 12 3.38 14.75 -9.62
C ARG A 12 4.32 13.72 -10.25
N ALA A 13 3.94 12.45 -10.23
CA ALA A 13 4.73 11.37 -10.81
C ALA A 13 4.75 11.46 -12.34
N THR A 14 5.90 11.14 -12.93
CA THR A 14 6.05 11.07 -14.38
C THR A 14 6.13 9.62 -14.84
N ALA A 15 5.93 9.36 -16.13
CA ALA A 15 6.25 8.05 -16.69
C ALA A 15 7.74 7.74 -16.44
N HIS A 16 8.04 6.52 -15.99
CA HIS A 16 9.42 6.12 -15.76
C HIS A 16 10.17 6.04 -17.11
N PRO A 17 11.40 6.59 -17.21
CA PRO A 17 12.13 6.67 -18.48
C PRO A 17 12.50 5.29 -19.07
N PHE A 18 12.53 4.26 -18.22
CA PHE A 18 12.83 2.87 -18.61
C PHE A 18 11.64 1.97 -18.28
N PRO A 19 10.77 1.64 -19.24
CA PRO A 19 9.62 0.77 -18.97
C PRO A 19 10.03 -0.66 -18.60
N ASP A 20 11.24 -1.10 -19.00
CA ASP A 20 11.77 -2.44 -18.75
C ASP A 20 12.46 -2.57 -17.36
N PHE A 21 11.97 -1.81 -16.37
CA PHE A 21 12.51 -1.87 -15.00
C PHE A 21 12.42 -3.31 -14.46
N THR A 22 13.58 -3.88 -14.10
CA THR A 22 13.65 -5.23 -13.56
C THR A 22 13.23 -5.24 -12.10
N LEU A 23 12.10 -5.87 -11.81
CA LEU A 23 11.62 -6.08 -10.45
C LEU A 23 12.55 -7.06 -9.72
N THR A 24 13.18 -6.59 -8.64
CA THR A 24 14.01 -7.44 -7.79
C THR A 24 13.50 -7.43 -6.36
N LYS A 25 13.69 -8.57 -5.67
CA LYS A 25 13.45 -8.63 -4.23
C LYS A 25 14.28 -7.61 -3.49
N ASP A 26 15.50 -7.30 -3.92
CA ASP A 26 16.37 -6.31 -3.25
C ASP A 26 15.82 -4.89 -3.36
N ALA A 27 15.36 -4.49 -4.55
CA ALA A 27 14.77 -3.16 -4.76
C ALA A 27 13.37 -3.00 -4.14
N PHE A 28 12.67 -4.09 -3.85
CA PHE A 28 11.32 -4.04 -3.28
C PHE A 28 11.25 -3.24 -1.98
N VAL A 29 10.30 -2.30 -1.88
CA VAL A 29 10.00 -1.54 -0.66
C VAL A 29 8.67 -2.01 -0.07
N PHE A 30 7.58 -1.87 -0.84
CA PHE A 30 6.28 -2.41 -0.47
C PHE A 30 5.38 -2.68 -1.68
N ALA A 31 4.35 -3.50 -1.49
CA ALA A 31 3.22 -3.65 -2.39
C ALA A 31 1.90 -3.57 -1.62
N VAL A 32 0.84 -3.14 -2.30
CA VAL A 32 -0.53 -3.14 -1.79
C VAL A 32 -1.40 -3.97 -2.70
N LEU A 33 -1.94 -5.04 -2.13
CA LEU A 33 -2.99 -5.85 -2.76
C LEU A 33 -4.37 -5.43 -2.25
N LEU A 34 -5.40 -5.76 -2.99
CA LEU A 34 -6.78 -5.47 -2.67
C LEU A 34 -7.54 -6.80 -2.53
N ASN A 35 -8.25 -6.96 -1.42
CA ASN A 35 -9.23 -8.01 -1.26
C ASN A 35 -10.63 -7.38 -1.18
N ALA A 36 -11.40 -7.52 -2.25
CA ALA A 36 -12.77 -7.05 -2.36
C ALA A 36 -13.66 -8.11 -3.02
N PRO A 37 -15.00 -8.13 -2.78
CA PRO A 37 -15.89 -9.14 -3.34
C PRO A 37 -15.83 -9.29 -4.86
N VAL A 38 -15.56 -8.20 -5.59
CA VAL A 38 -15.49 -8.19 -7.06
C VAL A 38 -14.06 -8.30 -7.61
N ASP A 39 -13.07 -8.23 -6.71
CA ASP A 39 -11.63 -8.23 -7.01
C ASP A 39 -10.85 -8.77 -5.80
N PRO A 40 -10.92 -10.09 -5.53
CA PRO A 40 -10.39 -10.70 -4.30
C PRO A 40 -8.85 -10.72 -4.23
N GLU A 41 -8.20 -10.56 -5.38
CA GLU A 41 -6.75 -10.53 -5.56
C GLU A 41 -6.33 -9.28 -6.33
N GLY A 42 -7.00 -8.16 -6.11
CA GLY A 42 -6.71 -6.92 -6.80
C GLY A 42 -5.30 -6.40 -6.48
N PHE A 43 -4.83 -5.49 -7.33
CA PHE A 43 -3.57 -4.78 -7.14
C PHE A 43 -3.87 -3.28 -7.03
N THR A 44 -3.17 -2.59 -6.13
CA THR A 44 -3.31 -1.15 -5.94
C THR A 44 -2.03 -0.41 -6.31
N MET A 45 -0.90 -0.79 -5.72
CA MET A 45 0.39 -0.24 -6.12
C MET A 45 1.57 -1.06 -5.59
N ALA A 46 2.76 -0.76 -6.09
CA ALA A 46 4.02 -1.17 -5.47
C ALA A 46 5.08 -0.08 -5.60
N LEU A 47 6.06 -0.11 -4.69
CA LEU A 47 7.15 0.84 -4.60
C LEU A 47 8.49 0.09 -4.57
N PHE A 48 9.44 0.56 -5.37
CA PHE A 48 10.77 -0.03 -5.54
C PHE A 48 11.85 1.05 -5.55
N GLN A 49 13.00 0.74 -4.97
CA GLN A 49 14.20 1.57 -5.06
C GLN A 49 14.69 1.68 -6.51
N PRO A 50 15.32 2.81 -6.90
CA PRO A 50 15.55 4.00 -6.09
C PRO A 50 14.31 4.93 -5.96
N ASP A 51 13.45 4.97 -6.97
CA ASP A 51 12.30 5.88 -7.02
C ASP A 51 11.27 5.42 -8.06
N VAL A 52 10.87 4.14 -7.98
CA VAL A 52 9.93 3.53 -8.91
C VAL A 52 8.62 3.19 -8.22
N ALA A 53 7.50 3.60 -8.80
CA ALA A 53 6.17 3.18 -8.40
C ALA A 53 5.48 2.42 -9.55
N ILE A 54 4.68 1.43 -9.21
CA ILE A 54 3.79 0.74 -10.14
C ILE A 54 2.38 0.97 -9.64
N ASP A 55 1.50 1.49 -10.51
CA ASP A 55 0.12 1.81 -10.14
C ASP A 55 -0.85 0.65 -10.40
N ALA A 56 -2.14 0.85 -10.13
CA ALA A 56 -3.14 -0.22 -10.25
C ALA A 56 -3.31 -0.74 -11.69
N GLN A 57 -2.92 0.03 -12.71
CA GLN A 57 -2.91 -0.39 -14.11
C GLN A 57 -1.63 -1.11 -14.52
N GLY A 58 -0.62 -1.15 -13.65
CA GLY A 58 0.70 -1.66 -13.97
C GLY A 58 1.53 -0.68 -14.81
N ARG A 59 1.25 0.64 -14.72
CA ARG A 59 2.11 1.67 -15.28
C ARG A 59 3.29 1.90 -14.36
N VAL A 60 4.49 1.94 -14.95
CA VAL A 60 5.73 2.27 -14.23
C VAL A 60 5.88 3.79 -14.18
N LEU A 61 5.90 4.32 -12.97
CA LEU A 61 5.96 5.74 -12.66
C LEU A 61 7.24 6.05 -11.89
N GLN A 62 7.69 7.29 -12.01
CA GLN A 62 8.78 7.85 -11.22
C GLN A 62 8.19 8.95 -10.31
N PRO A 63 7.93 8.65 -9.02
CA PRO A 63 7.56 9.67 -8.04
C PRO A 63 8.69 10.68 -7.84
N GLN A 64 8.35 11.86 -7.32
CA GLN A 64 9.40 12.79 -6.88
C GLN A 64 10.16 12.19 -5.69
N PRO A 65 11.47 12.47 -5.52
CA PRO A 65 12.27 11.90 -4.44
C PRO A 65 11.66 12.11 -3.04
N GLN A 66 11.08 13.28 -2.77
CA GLN A 66 10.41 13.52 -1.48
C GLN A 66 9.16 12.67 -1.27
N ASP A 67 8.41 12.40 -2.34
CA ASP A 67 7.17 11.62 -2.28
C ASP A 67 7.51 10.14 -2.06
N PHE A 68 8.52 9.66 -2.79
CA PHE A 68 9.07 8.33 -2.60
C PHE A 68 9.54 8.11 -1.16
N ALA A 69 10.36 9.03 -0.63
CA ALA A 69 10.90 8.92 0.72
C ALA A 69 9.79 8.91 1.78
N ALA A 70 8.76 9.74 1.62
CA ALA A 70 7.61 9.79 2.52
C ALA A 70 6.79 8.49 2.49
N LEU A 71 6.47 7.96 1.30
CA LEU A 71 5.76 6.68 1.16
C LEU A 71 6.55 5.52 1.76
N ALA A 72 7.86 5.45 1.49
CA ALA A 72 8.74 4.42 2.03
C ALA A 72 8.85 4.49 3.55
N ALA A 73 8.97 5.70 4.12
CA ALA A 73 9.04 5.90 5.56
C ALA A 73 7.73 5.47 6.27
N LEU A 74 6.58 5.85 5.71
CA LEU A 74 5.27 5.43 6.22
C LEU A 74 5.09 3.91 6.16
N ALA A 75 5.51 3.26 5.08
CA ALA A 75 5.45 1.80 4.96
C ALA A 75 6.35 1.08 5.98
N GLN A 76 7.55 1.63 6.24
CA GLN A 76 8.46 1.12 7.27
C GLN A 76 7.91 1.33 8.68
N GLU A 77 7.25 2.45 8.96
CA GLU A 77 6.60 2.69 10.25
C GLU A 77 5.38 1.77 10.44
N ALA A 78 4.57 1.60 9.39
CA ALA A 78 3.45 0.66 9.40
C ALA A 78 3.89 -0.79 9.69
N SER A 79 5.03 -1.22 9.14
CA SER A 79 5.56 -2.57 9.37
C SER A 79 6.07 -2.83 10.80
N ARG A 80 6.13 -1.79 11.65
CA ARG A 80 6.48 -1.91 13.08
C ARG A 80 5.27 -1.97 14.00
N LEU A 81 4.07 -1.75 13.48
CA LEU A 81 2.84 -1.82 14.27
C LEU A 81 2.62 -3.23 14.83
N PRO A 82 1.89 -3.38 15.95
CA PRO A 82 1.57 -4.69 16.49
C PRO A 82 0.69 -5.49 15.52
N ASP A 83 0.79 -6.82 15.58
CA ASP A 83 -0.15 -7.68 14.88
C ASP A 83 -1.54 -7.57 15.51
N THR A 84 -2.57 -7.57 14.67
CA THR A 84 -3.96 -7.47 15.09
C THR A 84 -4.54 -8.82 15.54
N GLY A 85 -3.85 -9.92 15.23
CA GLY A 85 -4.35 -11.29 15.41
C GLY A 85 -5.59 -11.61 14.56
N SER A 86 -6.02 -10.70 13.69
CA SER A 86 -7.17 -10.85 12.82
C SER A 86 -6.78 -11.41 11.46
N PHE A 87 -7.77 -11.92 10.72
CA PHE A 87 -7.58 -12.32 9.32
C PHE A 87 -6.86 -11.25 8.51
N MET A 88 -5.82 -11.64 7.75
CA MET A 88 -4.96 -10.76 6.94
C MET A 88 -4.26 -9.64 7.74
N ASN A 89 -4.07 -9.81 9.04
CA ASN A 89 -3.52 -8.79 9.93
C ASN A 89 -4.24 -7.43 9.81
N ALA A 90 -5.56 -7.47 9.63
CA ALA A 90 -6.34 -6.29 9.27
C ALA A 90 -6.73 -5.44 10.47
N TRP A 91 -6.40 -4.15 10.41
CA TRP A 91 -6.93 -3.08 11.23
C TRP A 91 -8.31 -2.69 10.69
N ARG A 92 -9.37 -2.96 11.47
CA ARG A 92 -10.75 -2.81 11.01
C ARG A 92 -11.33 -1.50 11.46
N VAL A 93 -11.54 -0.58 10.52
CA VAL A 93 -12.27 0.66 10.79
C VAL A 93 -13.75 0.32 11.01
N SER A 94 -14.38 0.97 11.98
CA SER A 94 -15.79 0.79 12.31
C SER A 94 -16.68 1.46 11.28
N HIS A 95 -17.52 0.66 10.61
CA HIS A 95 -18.51 1.12 9.65
C HIS A 95 -19.90 0.55 9.97
N PRO A 96 -21.00 1.25 9.60
CA PRO A 96 -22.35 0.71 9.73
C PRO A 96 -22.63 -0.55 8.90
N ARG A 97 -21.80 -0.86 7.89
CA ARG A 97 -21.94 -2.02 6.99
C ARG A 97 -20.77 -2.98 7.15
N THR A 98 -21.06 -4.28 7.11
CA THR A 98 -20.11 -5.37 7.43
C THR A 98 -19.16 -5.77 6.29
N SER A 99 -19.53 -5.53 5.03
CA SER A 99 -18.69 -5.91 3.87
C SER A 99 -17.89 -4.70 3.38
N GLN A 100 -16.65 -4.57 3.86
CA GLN A 100 -15.68 -3.57 3.41
C GLN A 100 -14.49 -4.25 2.75
N LYS A 101 -13.92 -3.60 1.74
CA LYS A 101 -12.65 -4.01 1.13
C LYS A 101 -11.52 -4.04 2.16
N ILE A 102 -10.52 -4.87 1.92
CA ILE A 102 -9.28 -4.92 2.68
C ILE A 102 -8.14 -4.53 1.75
N ASP A 103 -7.50 -3.41 2.03
CA ASP A 103 -6.23 -3.05 1.41
C ASP A 103 -5.12 -3.73 2.23
N ARG A 104 -4.27 -4.53 1.57
CA ARG A 104 -3.25 -5.40 2.20
C ARG A 104 -1.87 -4.86 1.87
N LEU A 105 -1.21 -4.20 2.83
CA LEU A 105 0.16 -3.70 2.66
C LEU A 105 1.16 -4.80 3.01
N PHE A 106 2.07 -5.07 2.09
CA PHE A 106 3.23 -5.93 2.28
C PHE A 106 4.47 -5.05 2.21
N ALA A 107 5.10 -4.80 3.35
CA ALA A 107 6.26 -3.92 3.43
C ALA A 107 7.46 -4.66 4.00
N LYS A 108 8.65 -4.38 3.48
CA LYS A 108 9.87 -4.87 4.11
C LYS A 108 10.05 -4.24 5.48
N THR A 109 10.46 -5.07 6.43
CA THR A 109 10.94 -4.62 7.74
C THR A 109 12.39 -4.17 7.60
N SER A 110 12.76 -3.08 8.29
CA SER A 110 14.14 -2.60 8.25
C SER A 110 15.13 -3.50 8.97
N ASP A 111 14.64 -4.34 9.88
CA ASP A 111 15.47 -4.99 10.89
C ASP A 111 15.89 -6.39 10.42
N SER A 112 15.01 -7.14 9.76
CA SER A 112 15.32 -8.46 9.17
C SER A 112 15.29 -8.49 7.65
N GLY A 113 14.69 -7.49 6.99
CA GLY A 113 14.43 -7.52 5.55
C GLY A 113 13.24 -8.41 5.16
N ASP A 114 12.58 -9.04 6.14
CA ASP A 114 11.39 -9.84 5.90
C ASP A 114 10.22 -8.96 5.45
N ILE A 115 9.34 -9.53 4.63
CA ILE A 115 8.12 -8.88 4.18
C ILE A 115 7.02 -9.16 5.20
N ARG A 116 6.47 -8.08 5.78
CA ARG A 116 5.38 -8.15 6.75
C ARG A 116 4.08 -7.65 6.14
N GLU A 117 2.99 -8.39 6.38
CA GLU A 117 1.63 -7.96 6.03
C GLU A 117 1.04 -7.08 7.14
N THR A 118 0.47 -5.94 6.78
CA THR A 118 -0.34 -5.06 7.64
C THR A 118 -1.50 -4.55 6.82
N SER A 119 -2.74 -4.89 7.18
CA SER A 119 -3.88 -4.56 6.32
C SER A 119 -4.81 -3.55 6.96
N VAL A 120 -5.58 -2.81 6.16
CA VAL A 120 -6.67 -1.96 6.65
C VAL A 120 -7.96 -2.40 5.97
N GLN A 121 -8.96 -2.72 6.78
CA GLN A 121 -10.31 -3.00 6.31
C GLN A 121 -11.18 -1.75 6.45
N GLY A 122 -11.76 -1.32 5.33
CA GLY A 122 -12.66 -0.17 5.31
C GLY A 122 -11.96 1.15 5.59
N TRP A 123 -10.78 1.41 5.02
CA TRP A 123 -10.16 2.73 5.15
C TRP A 123 -11.14 3.83 4.69
N ASP A 124 -11.15 4.95 5.42
CA ASP A 124 -12.03 6.09 5.20
C ASP A 124 -11.29 7.37 5.64
N PRO A 125 -11.38 8.48 4.89
CA PRO A 125 -10.63 9.70 5.21
C PRO A 125 -11.05 10.34 6.54
N GLU A 126 -12.26 10.07 7.02
CA GLU A 126 -12.83 10.71 8.22
C GLU A 126 -13.01 9.71 9.38
N LYS A 127 -13.27 8.43 9.10
CA LYS A 127 -13.46 7.42 10.14
C LYS A 127 -12.15 6.77 10.54
N THR A 128 -11.77 6.97 11.79
CA THR A 128 -10.58 6.34 12.37
C THR A 128 -10.92 5.35 13.48
N GLN A 129 -12.12 5.37 14.06
CA GLN A 129 -12.49 4.46 15.14
C GLN A 129 -12.37 3.00 14.71
N LEU A 130 -11.64 2.17 15.47
CA LEU A 130 -11.55 0.74 15.18
C LEU A 130 -12.79 0.00 15.69
N GLN A 131 -13.15 -1.09 14.99
CA GLN A 131 -14.22 -2.00 15.42
C GLN A 131 -13.87 -2.71 16.73
N ASN A 132 -12.61 -3.15 16.85
CA ASN A 132 -12.03 -3.70 18.06
C ASN A 132 -10.69 -3.01 18.30
N ALA A 133 -10.32 -2.80 19.56
CA ALA A 133 -9.00 -2.28 19.89
C ALA A 133 -7.89 -3.26 19.50
N VAL A 134 -6.74 -2.72 19.09
CA VAL A 134 -5.52 -3.50 18.80
C VAL A 134 -4.42 -3.01 19.74
N GLY A 135 -4.05 -3.83 20.74
CA GLY A 135 -3.22 -3.36 21.84
C GLY A 135 -3.88 -2.15 22.52
N ASP A 136 -3.16 -1.04 22.60
CA ASP A 136 -3.66 0.22 23.18
C ASP A 136 -4.38 1.14 22.18
N HIS A 137 -4.51 0.71 20.92
CA HIS A 137 -5.12 1.52 19.86
C HIS A 137 -6.63 1.31 19.79
N GLN A 138 -7.38 2.38 20.07
CA GLN A 138 -8.85 2.45 19.85
C GLN A 138 -9.21 3.04 18.48
N ALA A 139 -8.27 3.76 17.87
CA ALA A 139 -8.40 4.37 16.56
C ALA A 139 -7.27 3.91 15.65
N LEU A 140 -7.48 4.00 14.33
CA LEU A 140 -6.52 3.66 13.31
C LEU A 140 -5.26 4.51 13.52
N PRO A 141 -4.08 3.89 13.66
CA PRO A 141 -2.82 4.62 13.79
C PRO A 141 -2.66 5.66 12.68
N PRO A 142 -2.19 6.88 12.99
CA PRO A 142 -2.02 7.95 12.00
C PRO A 142 -1.21 7.53 10.78
N VAL A 143 -0.16 6.71 10.97
CA VAL A 143 0.65 6.14 9.88
C VAL A 143 -0.18 5.33 8.88
N LEU A 144 -1.14 4.53 9.36
CA LEU A 144 -2.04 3.76 8.50
C LEU A 144 -3.08 4.69 7.87
N GLN A 145 -3.61 5.66 8.61
CA GLN A 145 -4.55 6.64 8.07
C GLN A 145 -3.95 7.41 6.89
N GLU A 146 -2.72 7.88 7.05
CA GLU A 146 -1.99 8.67 6.06
C GLU A 146 -1.57 7.82 4.85
N LEU A 147 -0.84 6.72 5.08
CA LEU A 147 -0.38 5.84 4.01
C LEU A 147 -1.53 5.32 3.18
N PHE A 148 -2.59 4.79 3.82
CA PHE A 148 -3.71 4.21 3.11
C PHE A 148 -4.56 5.24 2.37
N GLY A 149 -4.45 6.52 2.71
CA GLY A 149 -4.98 7.61 1.89
C GLY A 149 -4.15 7.83 0.62
N TYR A 150 -2.83 7.90 0.76
CA TYR A 150 -1.93 8.16 -0.38
C TYR A 150 -1.94 7.03 -1.41
N ILE A 151 -2.04 5.77 -0.98
CA ILE A 151 -2.10 4.64 -1.92
C ILE A 151 -3.40 4.62 -2.76
N GLN A 152 -4.48 5.27 -2.32
CA GLN A 152 -5.71 5.34 -3.14
C GLN A 152 -5.46 6.10 -4.44
N GLU A 153 -4.52 7.05 -4.44
CA GLU A 153 -4.19 7.85 -5.62
C GLU A 153 -3.69 6.97 -6.78
N ALA A 154 -3.03 5.84 -6.48
CA ALA A 154 -2.57 4.86 -7.49
C ALA A 154 -3.70 4.18 -8.28
N ARG A 155 -4.95 4.29 -7.81
CA ARG A 155 -6.13 3.78 -8.52
C ARG A 155 -6.79 4.85 -9.40
N THR A 156 -6.24 6.05 -9.47
CA THR A 156 -6.78 7.14 -10.30
C THR A 156 -6.74 6.75 -11.77
N GLY A 157 -7.92 6.71 -12.40
CA GLY A 157 -8.06 6.30 -13.80
C GLY A 157 -7.89 4.80 -14.03
N PHE A 158 -8.04 3.97 -12.98
CA PHE A 158 -8.06 2.52 -13.13
C PHE A 158 -9.28 2.06 -13.94
N VAL A 159 -9.04 1.23 -14.95
CA VAL A 159 -10.03 0.62 -15.85
C VAL A 159 -9.75 -0.88 -15.86
N ARG A 160 -10.70 -1.65 -15.34
CA ARG A 160 -10.59 -3.10 -15.25
C ARG A 160 -10.46 -3.72 -16.64
N GLY A 161 -9.51 -4.63 -16.82
CA GLY A 161 -9.26 -5.34 -18.07
C GLY A 161 -8.17 -4.72 -18.94
N GLU A 162 -7.72 -3.50 -18.64
CA GLU A 162 -6.63 -2.81 -19.34
C GLU A 162 -5.29 -2.90 -18.60
N GLU A 163 -5.21 -3.73 -17.56
CA GLU A 163 -4.04 -3.81 -16.70
C GLU A 163 -2.86 -4.51 -17.39
N ASN A 164 -1.63 -4.08 -17.08
CA ASN A 164 -0.44 -4.87 -17.35
C ASN A 164 -0.37 -6.07 -16.38
N LYS A 165 -1.12 -7.13 -16.71
CA LYS A 165 -1.26 -8.33 -15.89
C LYS A 165 0.04 -9.07 -15.65
N GLU A 166 0.95 -9.06 -16.62
CA GLU A 166 2.25 -9.72 -16.49
C GLU A 166 3.09 -9.05 -15.40
N LEU A 167 3.26 -7.73 -15.48
CA LEU A 167 4.01 -6.96 -14.49
C LEU A 167 3.38 -7.08 -13.09
N ILE A 168 2.05 -6.95 -13.00
CA ILE A 168 1.33 -7.09 -11.72
C ILE A 168 1.54 -8.49 -11.12
N SER A 169 1.52 -9.54 -11.95
CA SER A 169 1.75 -10.92 -11.48
C SER A 169 3.17 -11.11 -10.95
N GLN A 170 4.17 -10.49 -11.60
CA GLN A 170 5.55 -10.51 -11.10
C GLN A 170 5.66 -9.80 -9.74
N VAL A 171 4.98 -8.67 -9.55
CA VAL A 171 4.96 -7.97 -8.25
C VAL A 171 4.30 -8.83 -7.16
N LYS A 172 3.15 -9.45 -7.46
CA LYS A 172 2.44 -10.34 -6.52
C LYS A 172 3.32 -11.51 -6.08
N ALA A 173 4.06 -12.11 -7.01
CA ALA A 173 4.99 -13.20 -6.71
C ALA A 173 6.15 -12.81 -5.76
N LEU A 174 6.39 -11.52 -5.52
CA LEU A 174 7.35 -11.06 -4.52
C LEU A 174 6.81 -11.16 -3.09
N VAL A 175 5.49 -11.12 -2.93
CA VAL A 175 4.80 -11.05 -1.63
C VAL A 175 3.94 -12.28 -1.32
N ASP A 176 3.66 -13.10 -2.34
CA ASP A 176 3.08 -14.43 -2.16
C ASP A 176 4.15 -15.38 -1.60
N ASN A 177 3.88 -15.91 -0.41
CA ASN A 177 4.66 -16.97 0.24
C ASN A 177 4.05 -18.35 -0.04
#